data_AF-A0A8T1W5K6-F1
#
_entry.id   AF-A0A8T1W5K6-F1
#
_cell.length_a   1.000
_cell.length_b   1.000
_cell.length_c   1.000
_cell.angle_alpha   90.00
_cell.angle_beta   90.00
_cell.angle_gamma   90.00
#
_symmetry.space_group_name_H-M   'P 1'
#
loop_
_entity.id
_entity.type
_entity.pdbx_description
1 polymer ?
#
loop_
_entity_poly.entity_id
_entity_poly.type
_entity_poly.pdbx_seq_one_letter_code
_entity_poly.pdbx_strand_id
1 'polypeptide(L)'
;MSWKNVDYKGSDSVHRVHRIQSLCTDRQLDGILIVGGIDSFHSQASQAALKYLFLGNSGQELLGEQVISQEHERLEDVILLICPQRISVFYSSESDAAVKILPVISKWRHVTEYVVHDGMEPDEQEERKIGAFKNMMASVKSVGVPFGLDPEGRRNLQDTMLTEKWPLVQSYGLEGGTSVGQGFFTMNHQVVNISCELMQTMAQLDDFSAKRVVMESQPFLAHHFDEFLLKLDHAESPEVRNARSEVDMGEDLLSFYEFGTMQYSARGLTTAPNRGSRVLFGSRTSSLAQKSSSSAFLANSGAREGIPATHMAIQAEDPFTGVRFARTYFLSSGKICRRVVDEDALVPSQVQTDLSGGQSMKDTQTLIELYTLLLRGFKVATTELVRGCMDSKAGSLENCIAAAHATAVSTLDTMDKTASNVLERSKFPPKFLDNQLHVTAEFVDAHGQSTDSLTQGKLMRYTFALWYANAV
;
A
#
# COMPACT_ATOMS: atom_id res chain seq x y z
N MET A 1 -12.87 -2.31 19.36
CA MET A 1 -12.03 -1.09 19.46
C MET A 1 -12.55 -0.10 18.42
N SER A 2 -12.84 1.15 18.80
CA SER A 2 -13.21 2.19 17.83
C SER A 2 -11.91 2.75 17.26
N TRP A 3 -11.50 2.21 16.11
CA TRP A 3 -10.44 2.79 15.29
C TRP A 3 -10.96 4.17 14.88
N LYS A 4 -10.33 5.24 15.38
CA LYS A 4 -10.76 6.60 15.03
C LYS A 4 -10.48 6.80 13.54
N ASN A 5 -11.54 6.93 12.74
CA ASN A 5 -11.41 7.34 11.34
C ASN A 5 -10.55 8.60 11.28
N VAL A 6 -9.50 8.56 10.45
CA VAL A 6 -8.64 9.74 10.27
C VAL A 6 -9.46 10.81 9.57
N ASP A 7 -9.69 11.91 10.28
CA ASP A 7 -10.45 13.04 9.74
C ASP A 7 -9.72 13.66 8.53
N TYR A 8 -10.43 13.75 7.41
CA TYR A 8 -9.97 14.31 6.14
C TYR A 8 -10.28 15.79 6.09
N LYS A 9 -9.24 16.61 5.90
CA LYS A 9 -9.37 18.07 5.96
C LYS A 9 -9.11 18.72 4.61
N GLY A 10 -9.62 19.94 4.43
CA GLY A 10 -9.34 20.70 3.21
C GLY A 10 -7.85 20.91 2.93
N SER A 11 -6.99 20.97 3.96
CA SER A 11 -5.53 21.04 3.79
C SER A 11 -4.95 19.80 3.11
N ASP A 12 -5.51 18.62 3.38
CA ASP A 12 -5.08 17.36 2.79
C ASP A 12 -5.43 17.33 1.29
N SER A 13 -6.59 17.91 0.94
CA SER A 13 -7.06 18.03 -0.44
C SER A 13 -6.25 19.00 -1.32
N VAL A 14 -5.59 20.01 -0.74
CA VAL A 14 -4.80 21.00 -1.52
C VAL A 14 -3.70 20.34 -2.36
N HIS A 15 -2.99 19.36 -1.79
CA HIS A 15 -1.96 18.64 -2.53
C HIS A 15 -2.56 17.77 -3.64
N ARG A 16 -3.72 17.16 -3.39
CA ARG A 16 -4.44 16.32 -4.34
C ARG A 16 -4.90 17.13 -5.56
N VAL A 17 -5.52 18.29 -5.34
CA VAL A 17 -5.97 19.14 -6.45
C VAL A 17 -4.79 19.69 -7.25
N HIS A 18 -3.69 20.10 -6.59
CA HIS A 18 -2.49 20.59 -7.27
C HIS A 18 -1.85 19.50 -8.16
N ARG A 19 -1.95 18.23 -7.75
CA ARG A 19 -1.50 17.10 -8.57
C ARG A 19 -2.31 16.97 -9.86
N ILE A 20 -3.63 17.12 -9.78
CA ILE A 20 -4.52 17.14 -10.96
C ILE A 20 -4.28 18.39 -11.82
N GLN A 21 -3.99 19.56 -11.23
CA GLN A 21 -3.60 20.75 -11.97
C GLN A 21 -2.27 20.57 -12.72
N SER A 22 -1.33 19.82 -12.15
CA SER A 22 -0.05 19.49 -12.79
C SER A 22 -0.28 18.61 -14.02
N LEU A 23 -1.20 17.64 -13.93
CA LEU A 23 -1.62 16.82 -15.06
C LEU A 23 -2.15 17.66 -16.23
N CYS A 24 -2.86 18.77 -15.97
CA CYS A 24 -3.28 19.69 -17.02
C CYS A 24 -2.08 20.27 -17.78
N THR A 25 -1.02 20.65 -17.07
CA THR A 25 0.21 21.21 -17.66
C THR A 25 0.96 20.15 -18.46
N ASP A 26 1.11 18.95 -17.91
CA ASP A 26 1.82 17.84 -18.55
C ASP A 26 1.16 17.39 -19.86
N ARG A 27 -0.18 17.46 -19.90
CA ARG A 27 -0.98 17.09 -21.07
C ARG A 27 -1.37 18.27 -21.97
N GLN A 28 -0.89 19.48 -21.67
CA GLN A 28 -1.19 20.70 -22.42
C GLN A 28 -2.70 20.97 -22.57
N LEU A 29 -3.44 20.76 -21.48
CA LEU A 29 -4.89 20.97 -21.39
C LEU A 29 -5.18 22.31 -20.71
N ASP A 30 -6.23 23.00 -21.16
CA ASP A 30 -6.70 24.22 -20.50
C ASP A 30 -7.42 23.90 -19.18
N GLY A 31 -7.99 22.70 -19.07
CA GLY A 31 -8.55 22.18 -17.83
C GLY A 31 -9.02 20.73 -17.94
N ILE A 32 -9.32 20.14 -16.79
CA ILE A 32 -9.92 18.82 -16.64
C ILE A 32 -11.34 19.00 -16.11
N LEU A 33 -12.31 18.43 -16.81
CA LEU A 33 -13.73 18.43 -16.45
C LEU A 33 -14.08 17.11 -15.75
N ILE A 34 -14.54 17.21 -14.51
CA ILE A 34 -15.06 16.09 -13.71
C ILE A 34 -16.55 16.35 -13.49
N VAL A 35 -17.39 15.38 -13.83
CA VAL A 35 -18.85 15.48 -13.72
C VAL A 35 -19.33 14.28 -12.92
N GLY A 36 -20.08 14.54 -11.86
CA GLY A 36 -20.67 13.50 -11.03
C GLY A 36 -21.86 12.80 -11.69
N GLY A 37 -22.30 11.73 -11.06
CA GLY A 37 -23.64 11.16 -11.23
C GLY A 37 -24.01 10.71 -12.65
N ILE A 38 -25.32 10.76 -12.88
CA ILE A 38 -25.95 10.38 -14.15
C ILE A 38 -25.55 11.31 -15.30
N ASP A 39 -25.15 12.55 -15.02
CA ASP A 39 -24.74 13.54 -16.01
C ASP A 39 -23.47 13.17 -16.76
N SER A 40 -22.67 12.27 -16.19
CA SER A 40 -21.50 11.66 -16.84
C SER A 40 -21.70 10.19 -17.21
N PHE A 41 -22.93 9.68 -17.13
CA PHE A 41 -23.25 8.25 -17.11
C PHE A 41 -22.41 7.47 -16.09
N HIS A 42 -22.28 8.03 -14.89
CA HIS A 42 -21.52 7.44 -13.79
C HIS A 42 -20.08 7.10 -14.19
N SER A 43 -19.39 8.06 -14.83
CA SER A 43 -17.97 7.92 -15.19
C SER A 43 -17.16 7.48 -13.96
N GLN A 44 -16.59 6.27 -14.02
CA GLN A 44 -15.84 5.69 -12.90
C GLN A 44 -14.70 6.59 -12.43
N ALA A 45 -13.96 7.17 -13.36
CA ALA A 45 -12.83 8.03 -13.05
C ALA A 45 -13.29 9.41 -12.51
N SER A 46 -14.45 9.93 -12.93
CA SER A 46 -15.03 11.14 -12.33
C SER A 46 -15.47 10.90 -10.90
N GLN A 47 -16.18 9.79 -10.67
CA GLN A 47 -16.64 9.35 -9.35
C GLN A 47 -15.46 9.12 -8.40
N ALA A 48 -14.41 8.44 -8.87
CA ALA A 48 -13.16 8.27 -8.12
C ALA A 48 -12.51 9.63 -7.78
N ALA A 49 -12.47 10.58 -8.71
CA ALA A 49 -11.91 11.90 -8.48
C ALA A 49 -12.68 12.69 -7.42
N LEU A 50 -14.02 12.61 -7.40
CA LEU A 50 -14.85 13.25 -6.38
C LEU A 50 -14.57 12.65 -4.99
N LYS A 51 -14.53 11.32 -4.87
CA LYS A 51 -14.17 10.64 -3.62
C LYS A 51 -12.75 10.99 -3.16
N TYR A 52 -11.79 11.00 -4.08
CA TYR A 52 -10.41 11.36 -3.81
C TYR A 52 -10.27 12.81 -3.32
N LEU A 53 -10.97 13.76 -3.94
CA LEU A 53 -10.84 15.18 -3.59
C LEU A 53 -11.62 15.56 -2.33
N PHE A 54 -12.82 15.00 -2.12
CA PHE A 54 -13.74 15.43 -1.06
C PHE A 54 -13.89 14.47 0.12
N LEU A 55 -13.72 13.16 -0.09
CA LEU A 55 -13.96 12.14 0.94
C LEU A 55 -12.67 11.53 1.51
N GLY A 56 -11.52 11.85 0.92
CA GLY A 56 -10.23 11.35 1.41
C GLY A 56 -9.93 9.91 0.98
N ASN A 57 -10.79 9.28 0.15
CA ASN A 57 -10.54 7.95 -0.38
C ASN A 57 -9.22 7.88 -1.15
N SER A 58 -8.56 6.74 -1.12
CA SER A 58 -7.24 6.55 -1.73
C SER A 58 -6.96 5.07 -1.98
N GLY A 59 -5.98 4.78 -2.84
CA GLY A 59 -5.55 3.42 -3.08
C GLY A 59 -6.69 2.57 -3.62
N GLN A 60 -6.81 1.34 -3.10
CA GLN A 60 -7.74 0.35 -3.66
C GLN A 60 -9.23 0.74 -3.56
N GLU A 61 -9.59 1.71 -2.72
CA GLU A 61 -10.95 2.24 -2.61
C GLU A 61 -11.42 2.97 -3.88
N LEU A 62 -10.46 3.43 -4.69
CA LEU A 62 -10.71 4.12 -5.96
C LEU A 62 -10.75 3.14 -7.16
N LEU A 63 -10.54 1.84 -6.92
CA LEU A 63 -10.54 0.82 -7.98
C LEU A 63 -11.89 0.12 -8.08
N GLY A 64 -12.15 -0.46 -9.26
CA GLY A 64 -13.41 -1.14 -9.54
C GLY A 64 -14.59 -0.17 -9.65
N GLU A 65 -15.80 -0.70 -9.46
CA GLU A 65 -17.03 0.10 -9.57
C GLU A 65 -17.08 1.20 -8.50
N GLN A 66 -17.33 2.43 -8.95
CA GLN A 66 -17.35 3.61 -8.10
C GLN A 66 -18.77 4.04 -7.80
N VAL A 67 -19.26 3.66 -6.62
CA VAL A 67 -20.55 4.10 -6.07
C VAL A 67 -20.29 5.08 -4.93
N ILE A 68 -20.84 6.28 -5.00
CA ILE A 68 -20.83 7.22 -3.87
C ILE A 68 -21.87 6.75 -2.85
N SER A 69 -21.50 6.71 -1.57
CA SER A 69 -22.39 6.27 -0.50
C SER A 69 -23.62 7.19 -0.41
N GLN A 70 -24.76 6.65 0.02
CA GLN A 70 -26.02 7.41 0.09
C GLN A 70 -25.88 8.68 0.96
N GLU A 71 -25.08 8.63 2.03
CA GLU A 71 -24.73 9.78 2.87
C GLU A 71 -24.02 10.93 2.12
N HIS A 72 -23.52 10.66 0.92
CA HIS A 72 -22.78 11.58 0.07
C HIS A 72 -23.36 11.67 -1.34
N GLU A 73 -24.59 11.18 -1.57
CA GLU A 73 -25.26 11.12 -2.88
C GLU A 73 -25.24 12.48 -3.61
N ARG A 74 -25.33 13.58 -2.87
CA ARG A 74 -25.28 14.95 -3.40
C ARG A 74 -23.94 15.35 -4.04
N LEU A 75 -22.87 14.56 -3.85
CA LEU A 75 -21.65 14.69 -4.63
C LEU A 75 -21.85 14.28 -6.10
N GLU A 76 -22.87 13.49 -6.41
CA GLU A 76 -23.19 13.11 -7.79
C GLU A 76 -23.66 14.29 -8.64
N ASP A 77 -24.15 15.37 -8.04
CA ASP A 77 -24.55 16.58 -8.76
C ASP A 77 -23.40 17.59 -8.93
N VAL A 78 -22.19 17.27 -8.47
CA VAL A 78 -21.05 18.18 -8.49
C VAL A 78 -20.39 18.20 -9.88
N ILE A 79 -20.11 19.41 -10.36
CA ILE A 79 -19.29 19.64 -11.56
C ILE A 79 -18.02 20.36 -11.14
N LEU A 80 -16.86 19.83 -11.50
CA LEU A 80 -15.57 20.47 -11.30
C LEU A 80 -14.89 20.73 -12.63
N LEU A 81 -14.41 21.96 -12.81
CA LEU A 81 -13.44 22.28 -13.83
C LEU A 81 -12.13 22.69 -13.15
N ILE A 82 -11.11 21.83 -13.27
CA ILE A 82 -9.79 22.04 -12.68
C ILE A 82 -8.85 22.52 -13.78
N CYS A 83 -8.48 23.80 -13.76
CA CYS A 83 -7.49 24.39 -14.66
C CYS A 83 -6.13 24.52 -13.93
N PRO A 84 -5.01 24.73 -14.66
CA PRO A 84 -3.68 24.84 -14.05
C PRO A 84 -3.55 25.85 -12.89
N GLN A 85 -4.34 26.94 -12.89
CA GLN A 85 -4.24 28.02 -11.90
C GLN A 85 -5.58 28.44 -11.28
N ARG A 86 -6.71 27.88 -11.72
CA ARG A 86 -8.05 28.21 -11.23
C ARG A 86 -8.90 26.96 -11.16
N ILE A 87 -9.91 26.98 -10.30
CA ILE A 87 -10.86 25.89 -10.16
C ILE A 87 -12.25 26.50 -10.22
N SER A 88 -13.16 25.88 -10.93
CA SER A 88 -14.57 26.20 -10.86
C SER A 88 -15.33 24.99 -10.32
N VAL A 89 -16.28 25.22 -9.42
CA VAL A 89 -17.08 24.16 -8.80
C VAL A 89 -18.56 24.53 -8.80
N PHE A 90 -19.40 23.61 -9.26
CA PHE A 90 -20.85 23.68 -9.11
C PHE A 90 -21.30 22.69 -8.04
N TYR A 91 -22.14 23.14 -7.10
CA TYR A 91 -22.72 22.29 -6.06
C TYR A 91 -23.99 22.92 -5.46
N SER A 92 -24.78 22.12 -4.73
CA SER A 92 -25.91 22.64 -3.94
C SER A 92 -25.47 23.08 -2.53
N SER A 93 -25.79 24.33 -2.16
CA SER A 93 -25.30 24.99 -0.93
C SER A 93 -25.90 24.55 0.39
N GLU A 94 -27.10 23.98 0.39
CA GLU A 94 -27.82 23.60 1.61
C GLU A 94 -27.88 22.09 1.83
N SER A 95 -27.25 21.35 0.93
CA SER A 95 -27.21 19.89 0.93
C SER A 95 -26.13 19.35 1.88
N ASP A 96 -26.26 18.07 2.26
CA ASP A 96 -25.21 17.34 2.99
C ASP A 96 -23.86 17.36 2.24
N ALA A 97 -23.86 17.52 0.91
CA ALA A 97 -22.63 17.70 0.14
C ALA A 97 -21.94 19.03 0.45
N ALA A 98 -22.66 20.13 0.68
CA ALA A 98 -22.05 21.41 1.04
C ALA A 98 -21.22 21.30 2.33
N VAL A 99 -21.70 20.51 3.30
CA VAL A 99 -20.98 20.24 4.56
C VAL A 99 -19.62 19.58 4.32
N LYS A 100 -19.49 18.78 3.26
CA LYS A 100 -18.22 18.13 2.86
C LYS A 100 -17.38 18.98 1.92
N ILE A 101 -18.01 19.65 0.96
CA ILE A 101 -17.35 20.43 -0.09
C ILE A 101 -16.76 21.72 0.48
N LEU A 102 -17.54 22.51 1.23
CA LEU A 102 -17.14 23.85 1.69
C LEU A 102 -15.83 23.84 2.51
N PRO A 103 -15.66 22.95 3.52
CA PRO A 103 -14.40 22.88 4.26
C PRO A 103 -13.20 22.53 3.37
N VAL A 104 -13.42 21.79 2.29
CA VAL A 104 -12.38 21.39 1.34
C VAL A 104 -12.03 22.55 0.41
N ILE A 105 -13.00 23.09 -0.33
CA ILE A 105 -12.75 24.13 -1.33
C ILE A 105 -12.30 25.45 -0.72
N SER A 106 -12.66 25.74 0.54
CA SER A 106 -12.18 26.93 1.26
C SER A 106 -10.66 26.98 1.46
N LYS A 107 -9.96 25.84 1.27
CA LYS A 107 -8.49 25.75 1.32
C LYS A 107 -7.85 25.78 -0.05
N TRP A 108 -8.62 25.58 -1.12
CA TRP A 108 -8.12 25.67 -2.48
C TRP A 108 -7.92 27.13 -2.90
N ARG A 109 -7.04 27.36 -3.88
CA ARG A 109 -6.75 28.71 -4.40
C ARG A 109 -7.55 28.97 -5.67
N HIS A 110 -8.01 30.22 -5.83
CA HIS A 110 -8.68 30.70 -7.04
C HIS A 110 -9.90 29.85 -7.44
N VAL A 111 -10.75 29.55 -6.46
CA VAL A 111 -12.01 28.84 -6.66
C VAL A 111 -13.10 29.82 -7.08
N THR A 112 -13.84 29.48 -8.12
CA THR A 112 -15.10 30.13 -8.53
C THR A 112 -16.25 29.19 -8.22
N GLU A 113 -17.17 29.62 -7.37
CA GLU A 113 -18.31 28.82 -6.92
C GLU A 113 -19.55 29.15 -7.74
N TYR A 114 -20.22 28.11 -8.23
CA TYR A 114 -21.54 28.16 -8.84
C TYR A 114 -22.48 27.36 -7.95
N VAL A 115 -23.55 28.00 -7.48
CA VAL A 115 -24.32 27.47 -6.37
C VAL A 115 -25.81 27.52 -6.67
N VAL A 116 -26.49 26.43 -6.33
CA VAL A 116 -27.95 26.35 -6.26
C VAL A 116 -28.40 26.11 -4.81
N HIS A 117 -29.67 26.40 -4.54
CA HIS A 117 -30.31 26.10 -3.26
C HIS A 117 -31.29 24.94 -3.48
N ASP A 118 -31.32 23.98 -2.56
CA ASP A 118 -32.19 22.79 -2.66
C ASP A 118 -33.68 23.16 -2.68
N GLY A 119 -34.05 24.33 -2.15
CA GLY A 119 -35.42 24.84 -2.16
C GLY A 119 -35.87 25.49 -3.47
N MET A 120 -35.01 25.58 -4.49
CA MET A 120 -35.39 26.06 -5.83
C MET A 120 -36.25 25.04 -6.57
N GLU A 121 -37.07 25.50 -7.51
CA GLU A 121 -37.78 24.58 -8.41
C GLU A 121 -36.78 23.75 -9.22
N PRO A 122 -37.01 22.44 -9.42
CA PRO A 122 -36.05 21.55 -10.09
C PRO A 122 -35.62 22.06 -11.48
N ASP A 123 -36.56 22.58 -12.27
CA ASP A 123 -36.27 23.12 -13.60
C ASP A 123 -35.34 24.35 -13.53
N GLU A 124 -35.49 25.20 -12.50
CA GLU A 124 -34.60 26.34 -12.28
C GLU A 124 -33.20 25.89 -11.83
N GLN A 125 -33.10 24.83 -11.02
CA GLN A 125 -31.82 24.25 -10.63
C GLN A 125 -31.05 23.74 -11.84
N GLU A 126 -31.73 23.01 -12.73
CA GLU A 126 -31.14 22.49 -13.97
C GLU A 126 -30.74 23.61 -14.93
N GLU A 127 -31.58 24.65 -15.12
CA GLU A 127 -31.22 25.79 -15.96
C GLU A 127 -29.95 26.50 -15.43
N ARG A 128 -29.84 26.69 -14.11
CA ARG A 128 -28.65 27.28 -13.49
C ARG A 128 -27.42 26.40 -13.59
N LYS A 129 -27.58 25.08 -13.48
CA LYS A 129 -26.50 24.09 -13.66
C LYS A 129 -25.95 24.12 -15.08
N ILE A 130 -26.82 24.14 -16.08
CA ILE A 130 -26.45 24.28 -17.50
C ILE A 130 -25.75 25.64 -17.74
N GLY A 131 -26.30 26.72 -17.19
CA GLY A 131 -25.68 28.05 -17.27
C GLY A 131 -24.30 28.12 -16.62
N ALA A 132 -24.13 27.51 -15.44
CA ALA A 132 -22.85 27.38 -14.75
C ALA A 132 -21.85 26.60 -15.61
N PHE A 133 -22.25 25.45 -16.16
CA PHE A 133 -21.41 24.63 -17.03
C PHE A 133 -20.93 25.41 -18.28
N LYS A 134 -21.84 26.12 -18.97
CA LYS A 134 -21.48 26.97 -20.12
C LYS A 134 -20.47 28.07 -19.72
N ASN A 135 -20.68 28.72 -18.58
CA ASN A 135 -19.77 29.74 -18.06
C ASN A 135 -18.39 29.19 -17.69
N MET A 136 -18.33 28.00 -17.07
CA MET A 136 -17.08 27.30 -16.74
C MET A 136 -16.26 27.03 -18.02
N MET A 137 -16.92 26.59 -19.08
CA MET A 137 -16.29 26.16 -20.33
C MET A 137 -15.94 27.31 -21.30
N ALA A 138 -16.47 28.52 -21.08
CA ALA A 138 -16.34 29.67 -21.98
C ALA A 138 -14.92 30.01 -22.45
N SER A 139 -13.90 29.73 -21.61
CA SER A 139 -12.49 30.04 -21.88
C SER A 139 -11.59 28.82 -22.05
N VAL A 140 -12.17 27.64 -22.19
CA VAL A 140 -11.46 26.36 -22.33
C VAL A 140 -11.50 25.94 -23.80
N LYS A 141 -10.37 25.68 -24.43
CA LYS A 141 -10.31 25.17 -25.82
C LYS A 141 -9.96 23.69 -25.85
N SER A 142 -9.03 23.26 -25.01
CA SER A 142 -8.65 21.84 -24.86
C SER A 142 -9.01 21.34 -23.46
N VAL A 143 -9.87 20.32 -23.39
CA VAL A 143 -10.41 19.81 -22.14
C VAL A 143 -10.13 18.33 -21.97
N GLY A 144 -9.57 17.98 -20.83
CA GLY A 144 -9.45 16.60 -20.38
C GLY A 144 -10.78 16.11 -19.80
N VAL A 145 -11.33 15.03 -20.33
CA VAL A 145 -12.57 14.42 -19.83
C VAL A 145 -12.31 12.94 -19.55
N PRO A 146 -12.53 12.44 -18.32
CA PRO A 146 -12.29 11.03 -18.02
C PRO A 146 -13.52 10.18 -18.38
N PHE A 147 -13.75 9.94 -19.68
CA PHE A 147 -14.96 9.27 -20.15
C PHE A 147 -14.85 7.74 -20.35
N GLY A 148 -13.75 7.12 -19.94
CA GLY A 148 -13.65 5.67 -19.84
C GLY A 148 -12.37 5.05 -20.40
N LEU A 149 -12.18 3.78 -20.07
CA LEU A 149 -11.07 2.94 -20.51
C LEU A 149 -11.55 1.85 -21.46
N ASP A 150 -10.63 1.25 -22.21
CA ASP A 150 -10.90 0.03 -22.98
C ASP A 150 -11.32 -1.14 -22.06
N PRO A 151 -11.93 -2.21 -22.59
CA PRO A 151 -12.39 -3.33 -21.77
C PRO A 151 -11.28 -4.02 -20.94
N GLU A 152 -10.03 -3.86 -21.34
CA GLU A 152 -8.85 -4.34 -20.60
C GLU A 152 -8.43 -3.39 -19.48
N GLY A 153 -8.98 -2.17 -19.41
CA GLY A 153 -8.66 -1.15 -18.42
C GLY A 153 -7.27 -0.54 -18.59
N ARG A 154 -6.64 -0.70 -19.76
CA ARG A 154 -5.22 -0.36 -19.98
C ARG A 154 -5.03 0.93 -20.75
N ARG A 155 -6.01 1.33 -21.56
CA ARG A 155 -5.90 2.50 -22.42
C ARG A 155 -7.18 3.30 -22.41
N ASN A 156 -7.04 4.59 -22.68
CA ASN A 156 -8.18 5.47 -22.88
C ASN A 156 -8.99 5.08 -24.11
N LEU A 157 -10.32 5.15 -23.99
CA LEU A 157 -11.20 5.11 -25.15
C LEU A 157 -10.91 6.29 -26.08
N GLN A 158 -10.87 6.03 -27.39
CA GLN A 158 -10.55 7.04 -28.41
C GLN A 158 -11.78 7.75 -28.98
N ASP A 159 -12.98 7.17 -28.81
CA ASP A 159 -14.22 7.75 -29.34
C ASP A 159 -14.65 8.96 -28.48
N THR A 160 -14.28 10.16 -28.92
CA THR A 160 -14.64 11.41 -28.24
C THR A 160 -16.14 11.70 -28.29
N MET A 161 -16.88 11.10 -29.23
CA MET A 161 -18.34 11.26 -29.34
C MET A 161 -19.10 10.57 -28.21
N LEU A 162 -18.43 9.73 -27.41
CA LEU A 162 -19.02 9.20 -26.18
C LEU A 162 -19.33 10.31 -25.17
N THR A 163 -18.50 11.35 -25.13
CA THR A 163 -18.72 12.51 -24.25
C THR A 163 -19.96 13.30 -24.67
N GLU A 164 -20.27 13.37 -25.97
CA GLU A 164 -21.50 14.00 -26.48
C GLU A 164 -22.79 13.28 -26.10
N LYS A 165 -22.70 12.07 -25.56
CA LYS A 165 -23.87 11.34 -25.06
C LYS A 165 -24.22 11.72 -23.63
N TRP A 166 -23.29 12.34 -22.89
CA TRP A 166 -23.49 12.74 -21.50
C TRP A 166 -24.61 13.78 -21.40
N PRO A 167 -25.63 13.59 -20.54
CA PRO A 167 -26.76 14.51 -20.44
C PRO A 167 -26.37 15.97 -20.27
N LEU A 168 -25.41 16.26 -19.38
CA LEU A 168 -24.92 17.61 -19.16
C LEU A 168 -24.19 18.16 -20.40
N VAL A 169 -23.41 17.35 -21.11
CA VAL A 169 -22.71 17.77 -22.33
C VAL A 169 -23.71 18.05 -23.46
N GLN A 170 -24.75 17.23 -23.58
CA GLN A 170 -25.83 17.45 -24.55
C GLN A 170 -26.55 18.79 -24.33
N SER A 171 -26.73 19.19 -23.07
CA SER A 171 -27.34 20.47 -22.72
C SER A 171 -26.54 21.69 -23.22
N TYR A 172 -25.24 21.53 -23.49
CA TYR A 172 -24.38 22.58 -24.02
C TYR A 172 -24.88 23.11 -25.37
N GLY A 173 -25.29 22.20 -26.25
CA GLY A 173 -25.74 22.52 -27.61
C GLY A 173 -27.19 23.00 -27.71
N LEU A 174 -27.95 22.98 -26.61
CA LEU A 174 -29.33 23.46 -26.60
C LEU A 174 -29.36 24.99 -26.67
N GLU A 175 -30.17 25.51 -27.59
CA GLU A 175 -30.42 26.94 -27.79
C GLU A 175 -31.23 27.50 -26.61
N GLY A 176 -30.54 28.23 -25.72
CA GLY A 176 -31.11 28.80 -24.50
C GLY A 176 -29.97 29.24 -23.58
N GLY A 177 -29.72 30.54 -23.49
CA GLY A 177 -28.62 31.15 -22.72
C GLY A 177 -27.76 32.11 -23.54
N THR A 178 -27.16 33.10 -22.88
CA THR A 178 -26.35 34.17 -23.48
C THR A 178 -25.15 33.63 -24.27
N SER A 179 -25.27 33.61 -25.60
CA SER A 179 -24.23 33.76 -26.66
C SER A 179 -22.81 33.16 -26.50
N VAL A 180 -22.59 32.16 -25.65
CA VAL A 180 -21.29 31.47 -25.54
C VAL A 180 -21.50 30.00 -25.91
N GLY A 181 -20.99 29.61 -27.08
CA GLY A 181 -21.05 28.25 -27.61
C GLY A 181 -22.34 27.92 -28.36
N GLN A 182 -22.29 27.88 -29.70
CA GLN A 182 -23.34 27.30 -30.54
C GLN A 182 -22.86 25.96 -31.09
N GLY A 183 -23.76 24.97 -31.21
CA GLY A 183 -23.45 23.64 -31.73
C GLY A 183 -22.93 22.65 -30.66
N PHE A 184 -22.46 21.49 -31.13
CA PHE A 184 -21.98 20.40 -30.25
C PHE A 184 -20.76 20.81 -29.41
N PHE A 185 -20.58 20.15 -28.28
CA PHE A 185 -19.49 20.46 -27.35
C PHE A 185 -18.10 20.25 -27.97
N THR A 186 -17.91 19.10 -28.63
CA THR A 186 -16.70 18.67 -29.35
C THR A 186 -16.39 19.53 -30.58
N MET A 187 -17.35 20.30 -31.09
CA MET A 187 -17.09 21.31 -32.13
C MET A 187 -16.41 22.56 -31.55
N ASN A 188 -16.72 22.90 -30.30
CA ASN A 188 -16.21 24.09 -29.62
C ASN A 188 -14.97 23.81 -28.76
N HIS A 189 -14.82 22.57 -28.30
CA HIS A 189 -13.73 22.13 -27.43
C HIS A 189 -13.05 20.87 -27.96
N GLN A 190 -11.71 20.87 -27.98
CA GLN A 190 -10.92 19.67 -28.20
C GLN A 190 -10.99 18.79 -26.95
N VAL A 191 -11.74 17.70 -27.04
CA VAL A 191 -11.88 16.73 -25.95
C VAL A 191 -10.75 15.71 -26.00
N VAL A 192 -10.06 15.52 -24.88
CA VAL A 192 -9.01 14.52 -24.70
C VAL A 192 -9.40 13.58 -23.57
N ASN A 193 -9.41 12.28 -23.82
CA ASN A 193 -9.63 11.32 -22.76
C ASN A 193 -8.41 11.25 -21.83
N ILE A 194 -8.63 11.44 -20.53
CA ILE A 194 -7.58 11.42 -19.49
C ILE A 194 -7.83 10.38 -18.39
N SER A 195 -8.72 9.41 -18.63
CA SER A 195 -9.13 8.43 -17.63
C SER A 195 -7.93 7.69 -17.03
N CYS A 196 -7.04 7.16 -17.86
CA CYS A 196 -5.87 6.39 -17.42
C CYS A 196 -4.90 7.25 -16.61
N GLU A 197 -4.61 8.46 -17.10
CA GLU A 197 -3.70 9.41 -16.47
C GLU A 197 -4.22 9.91 -15.14
N LEU A 198 -5.53 10.19 -15.06
CA LEU A 198 -6.18 10.62 -13.82
C LEU A 198 -6.12 9.51 -12.78
N MET A 199 -6.44 8.28 -13.15
CA MET A 199 -6.34 7.12 -12.26
C MET A 199 -4.90 6.90 -11.78
N GLN A 200 -3.90 6.99 -12.67
CA GLN A 200 -2.48 6.91 -12.30
C GLN A 200 -2.05 8.06 -11.36
N THR A 201 -2.61 9.24 -11.56
CA THR A 201 -2.34 10.41 -10.71
C THR A 201 -2.89 10.22 -9.29
N MET A 202 -4.07 9.61 -9.16
CA MET A 202 -4.69 9.27 -7.87
C MET A 202 -4.07 8.03 -7.21
N ALA A 203 -3.38 7.18 -7.97
CA ALA A 203 -2.63 6.02 -7.48
C ALA A 203 -1.39 6.40 -6.67
N GLN A 204 -0.84 7.60 -6.91
CA GLN A 204 0.37 8.07 -6.23
C GLN A 204 0.10 8.31 -4.74
N LEU A 205 1.01 7.84 -3.89
CA LEU A 205 0.92 8.07 -2.45
C LEU A 205 0.92 9.58 -2.13
N ASP A 206 0.05 10.00 -1.22
CA ASP A 206 0.01 11.36 -0.69
C ASP A 206 0.10 11.37 0.84
N ASP A 207 0.21 12.57 1.41
CA ASP A 207 0.39 12.75 2.85
C ASP A 207 -0.78 12.20 3.67
N PHE A 208 -2.00 12.28 3.13
CA PHE A 208 -3.19 11.75 3.80
C PHE A 208 -3.24 10.22 3.76
N SER A 209 -2.89 9.62 2.63
CA SER A 209 -2.78 8.17 2.45
C SER A 209 -1.70 7.61 3.38
N ALA A 210 -0.55 8.28 3.46
CA ALA A 210 0.51 7.93 4.40
C ALA A 210 0.07 8.06 5.88
N LYS A 211 -0.71 9.10 6.20
CA LYS A 211 -1.30 9.28 7.53
C LYS A 211 -2.29 8.15 7.87
N ARG A 212 -3.14 7.75 6.93
CA ARG A 212 -4.06 6.60 7.09
C ARG A 212 -3.31 5.31 7.32
N VAL A 213 -2.22 5.07 6.59
CA VAL A 213 -1.35 3.91 6.82
C VAL A 213 -0.89 3.85 8.28
N VAL A 214 -0.38 4.96 8.83
CA VAL A 214 0.16 5.00 10.20
C VAL A 214 -0.93 4.89 11.26
N MET A 215 -2.09 5.52 11.03
CA MET A 215 -3.14 5.66 12.04
C MET A 215 -4.21 4.55 11.98
N GLU A 216 -4.38 3.91 10.82
CA GLU A 216 -5.41 2.88 10.56
C GLU A 216 -4.75 1.53 10.28
N SER A 217 -4.02 1.41 9.16
CA SER A 217 -3.50 0.11 8.68
C SER A 217 -2.45 -0.50 9.62
N GLN A 218 -1.49 0.29 10.10
CA GLN A 218 -0.42 -0.20 10.98
C GLN A 218 -0.97 -0.79 12.28
N PRO A 219 -1.81 -0.10 13.06
CA PRO A 219 -2.33 -0.69 14.29
C PRO A 219 -3.24 -1.90 13.99
N PHE A 220 -3.94 -1.94 12.83
CA PHE A 220 -4.79 -3.08 12.46
C PHE A 220 -3.96 -4.33 12.22
N LEU A 221 -2.88 -4.18 11.45
CA LEU A 221 -1.91 -5.25 11.24
C LEU A 221 -1.21 -5.65 12.55
N ALA A 222 -0.92 -4.70 13.45
CA ALA A 222 -0.35 -4.99 14.76
C ALA A 222 -1.31 -5.83 15.64
N HIS A 223 -2.62 -5.54 15.61
CA HIS A 223 -3.60 -6.34 16.34
C HIS A 223 -3.59 -7.81 15.87
N HIS A 224 -3.63 -8.07 14.57
CA HIS A 224 -3.52 -9.44 14.04
C HIS A 224 -2.20 -10.12 14.41
N PHE A 225 -1.12 -9.34 14.51
CA PHE A 225 0.16 -9.85 14.97
C PHE A 225 0.20 -10.18 16.47
N ASP A 226 -0.45 -9.36 17.30
CA ASP A 226 -0.55 -9.62 18.73
C ASP A 226 -1.40 -10.87 19.01
N GLU A 227 -2.49 -11.09 18.28
CA GLU A 227 -3.28 -12.34 18.34
C GLU A 227 -2.43 -13.57 17.97
N PHE A 228 -1.62 -13.46 16.92
CA PHE A 228 -0.63 -14.49 16.56
C PHE A 228 0.35 -14.77 17.71
N LEU A 229 0.89 -13.73 18.36
CA LEU A 229 1.81 -13.91 19.49
C LEU A 229 1.12 -14.55 20.70
N LEU A 230 -0.12 -14.16 21.00
CA LEU A 230 -0.92 -14.79 22.05
C LEU A 230 -1.14 -16.28 21.78
N LYS A 231 -1.37 -16.68 20.53
CA LYS A 231 -1.46 -18.11 20.15
C LYS A 231 -0.18 -18.88 20.42
N LEU A 232 0.98 -18.23 20.25
CA LEU A 232 2.28 -18.84 20.56
C LEU A 232 2.47 -19.01 22.08
N ASP A 233 2.07 -17.99 22.86
CA ASP A 233 2.18 -18.00 24.32
C ASP A 233 1.21 -19.01 24.98
N HIS A 234 0.00 -19.17 24.42
CA HIS A 234 -1.01 -20.12 24.91
C HIS A 234 -0.64 -21.59 24.64
N ALA A 235 0.39 -21.86 23.84
CA ALA A 235 0.90 -23.20 23.63
C ALA A 235 1.86 -23.59 24.78
N GLU A 236 1.27 -23.79 25.97
CA GLU A 236 1.96 -23.88 27.26
C GLU A 236 3.02 -24.98 27.32
N SER A 237 2.84 -26.08 26.57
CA SER A 237 3.80 -27.18 26.51
C SER A 237 4.55 -27.25 25.15
N PRO A 238 5.82 -27.71 25.14
CA PRO A 238 6.56 -27.97 23.90
C PRO A 238 5.85 -28.93 22.94
N GLU A 239 5.14 -29.94 23.47
CA GLU A 239 4.39 -30.92 22.69
C GLU A 239 3.23 -30.28 21.94
N VAL A 240 2.48 -29.38 22.61
CA VAL A 240 1.40 -28.62 21.98
C VAL A 240 1.94 -27.71 20.88
N ARG A 241 3.10 -27.06 21.11
CA ARG A 241 3.77 -26.25 20.07
C ARG A 241 4.21 -27.10 18.88
N ASN A 242 4.80 -28.26 19.14
CA ASN A 242 5.28 -29.17 18.11
C ASN A 242 4.17 -29.79 17.26
N ALA A 243 2.95 -29.86 17.78
CA ALA A 243 1.79 -30.38 17.08
C ALA A 243 1.09 -29.36 16.17
N ARG A 244 1.46 -28.07 16.21
CA ARG A 244 0.86 -27.03 15.36
C ARG A 244 1.63 -26.89 14.05
N SER A 245 0.90 -26.85 12.95
CA SER A 245 1.47 -26.58 11.64
C SER A 245 1.77 -25.08 11.43
N GLU A 246 2.49 -24.74 10.36
CA GLU A 246 2.71 -23.34 9.97
C GLU A 246 1.39 -22.60 9.73
N VAL A 247 0.40 -23.28 9.13
CA VAL A 247 -0.93 -22.71 8.87
C VAL A 247 -1.69 -22.51 10.17
N ASP A 248 -1.74 -23.53 11.04
CA ASP A 248 -2.45 -23.42 12.32
C ASP A 248 -1.89 -22.31 13.21
N MET A 249 -0.56 -22.14 13.20
CA MET A 249 0.11 -21.10 13.95
C MET A 249 -0.10 -19.72 13.33
N GLY A 250 -0.06 -19.62 12.00
CA GLY A 250 -0.14 -18.37 11.24
C GLY A 250 -1.54 -17.88 10.89
N GLU A 251 -2.59 -18.61 11.28
CA GLU A 251 -3.96 -18.42 10.80
C GLU A 251 -4.46 -16.97 10.82
N ASP A 252 -4.19 -16.20 11.89
CA ASP A 252 -4.67 -14.81 11.99
C ASP A 252 -4.07 -13.90 10.92
N LEU A 253 -2.80 -14.14 10.56
CA LEU A 253 -2.06 -13.36 9.58
C LEU A 253 -2.35 -13.82 8.15
N LEU A 254 -2.47 -15.14 7.97
CA LEU A 254 -2.77 -15.76 6.68
C LEU A 254 -4.17 -15.38 6.22
N SER A 255 -5.18 -15.66 7.05
CA SER A 255 -6.57 -15.35 6.73
C SER A 255 -6.78 -13.85 6.51
N PHE A 256 -6.20 -12.98 7.34
CA PHE A 256 -6.29 -11.53 7.14
C PHE A 256 -5.83 -11.10 5.72
N TYR A 257 -4.68 -11.59 5.26
CA TYR A 257 -4.16 -11.28 3.93
C TYR A 257 -4.98 -11.96 2.82
N GLU A 258 -5.35 -13.22 2.98
CA GLU A 258 -6.15 -13.97 1.98
C GLU A 258 -7.53 -13.34 1.77
N PHE A 259 -8.24 -12.98 2.83
CA PHE A 259 -9.53 -12.27 2.73
C PHE A 259 -9.39 -10.91 2.07
N GLY A 260 -8.36 -10.13 2.42
CA GLY A 260 -8.14 -8.81 1.82
C GLY A 260 -7.73 -8.87 0.34
N THR A 261 -7.16 -9.99 -0.12
CA THR A 261 -6.74 -10.17 -1.51
C THR A 261 -7.77 -10.85 -2.42
N MET A 262 -8.93 -11.27 -1.89
CA MET A 262 -9.98 -11.96 -2.68
C MET A 262 -10.45 -11.18 -3.92
N GLN A 263 -10.46 -9.85 -3.85
CA GLN A 263 -10.95 -8.99 -4.94
C GLN A 263 -9.85 -8.41 -5.84
N TYR A 264 -8.58 -8.82 -5.67
CA TYR A 264 -7.47 -8.25 -6.43
C TYR A 264 -7.66 -8.38 -7.94
N SER A 265 -8.04 -9.56 -8.43
CA SER A 265 -8.23 -9.82 -9.86
C SER A 265 -9.32 -8.92 -10.46
N ALA A 266 -10.43 -8.74 -9.75
CA ALA A 266 -11.51 -7.85 -10.15
C ALA A 266 -11.10 -6.36 -10.16
N ARG A 267 -10.13 -5.99 -9.33
CA ARG A 267 -9.54 -4.64 -9.27
C ARG A 267 -8.33 -4.45 -10.19
N GLY A 268 -7.96 -5.47 -10.98
CA GLY A 268 -6.77 -5.41 -11.86
C GLY A 268 -5.44 -5.45 -11.12
N LEU A 269 -5.42 -5.92 -9.86
CA LEU A 269 -4.23 -6.00 -9.00
C LEU A 269 -3.58 -7.39 -9.10
N THR A 270 -2.28 -7.44 -8.81
CA THR A 270 -1.50 -8.68 -8.85
C THR A 270 -0.84 -9.00 -7.50
N THR A 271 -0.61 -10.28 -7.23
CA THR A 271 0.17 -10.75 -6.08
C THR A 271 1.53 -11.25 -6.56
N ALA A 272 2.60 -10.69 -6.01
CA ALA A 272 3.95 -11.19 -6.27
C ALA A 272 4.26 -12.39 -5.34
N PRO A 273 5.06 -13.38 -5.80
CA PRO A 273 5.30 -14.62 -5.04
C PRO A 273 6.06 -14.40 -3.71
N ASN A 274 6.80 -13.30 -3.57
CA ASN A 274 7.50 -12.91 -2.35
C ASN A 274 6.66 -12.01 -1.41
N ARG A 275 5.43 -11.66 -1.80
CA ARG A 275 4.50 -10.81 -1.04
C ARG A 275 3.44 -11.63 -0.30
N GLY A 276 2.84 -11.03 0.71
CA GLY A 276 1.82 -11.64 1.57
C GLY A 276 2.33 -12.14 2.91
N SER A 277 1.37 -12.64 3.69
CA SER A 277 1.63 -13.21 5.01
C SER A 277 2.12 -14.66 4.92
N ARG A 278 3.05 -15.03 5.80
CA ARG A 278 3.52 -16.41 5.98
C ARG A 278 4.21 -16.62 7.31
N VAL A 279 4.11 -17.84 7.81
CA VAL A 279 4.92 -18.40 8.89
C VAL A 279 5.70 -19.58 8.34
N LEU A 280 7.01 -19.58 8.53
CA LEU A 280 7.92 -20.61 8.03
C LEU A 280 8.80 -21.13 9.16
N PHE A 281 8.95 -22.45 9.27
CA PHE A 281 9.74 -23.09 10.32
C PHE A 281 11.10 -23.57 9.81
N GLY A 282 12.14 -23.38 10.63
CA GLY A 282 13.45 -24.01 10.47
C GLY A 282 14.03 -23.88 9.05
N SER A 283 14.30 -25.01 8.40
CA SER A 283 14.90 -25.06 7.05
C SER A 283 14.04 -24.39 5.97
N ARG A 284 12.72 -24.33 6.15
CA ARG A 284 11.79 -23.69 5.19
C ARG A 284 11.94 -22.17 5.17
N THR A 285 12.54 -21.58 6.20
CA THR A 285 12.88 -20.14 6.23
C THR A 285 13.93 -19.76 5.17
N SER A 286 14.60 -20.75 4.56
CA SER A 286 15.56 -20.55 3.46
C SER A 286 14.92 -20.10 2.15
N SER A 287 13.62 -19.83 2.09
CA SER A 287 12.99 -19.19 0.93
C SER A 287 11.68 -18.52 1.34
N LEU A 288 11.68 -17.18 1.42
CA LEU A 288 10.47 -16.41 1.65
C LEU A 288 9.45 -16.47 0.48
N ALA A 289 9.78 -17.12 -0.64
CA ALA A 289 8.81 -17.42 -1.69
C ALA A 289 7.94 -18.65 -1.37
N GLN A 290 8.28 -19.43 -0.33
CA GLN A 290 7.46 -20.54 0.11
C GLN A 290 6.22 -20.05 0.85
N LYS A 291 5.09 -20.70 0.59
CA LYS A 291 3.87 -20.52 1.39
C LYS A 291 3.90 -21.41 2.62
N SER A 292 3.19 -20.97 3.66
CA SER A 292 2.94 -21.78 4.86
C SER A 292 2.24 -23.08 4.50
N SER A 293 2.63 -24.18 5.15
CA SER A 293 2.10 -25.52 4.88
C SER A 293 1.42 -26.13 6.10
N SER A 294 0.27 -26.80 5.89
CA SER A 294 -0.42 -27.60 6.91
C SER A 294 0.33 -28.89 7.27
N SER A 295 1.33 -29.29 6.47
CA SER A 295 2.18 -30.46 6.73
C SER A 295 3.54 -30.11 7.36
N ALA A 296 3.85 -28.82 7.52
CA ALA A 296 5.08 -28.35 8.12
C ALA A 296 4.86 -28.05 9.61
N PHE A 297 5.55 -28.79 10.46
CA PHE A 297 5.48 -28.70 11.91
C PHE A 297 6.86 -28.38 12.47
N LEU A 298 6.93 -27.83 13.68
CA LEU A 298 8.22 -27.62 14.34
C LEU A 298 9.03 -28.91 14.48
N ALA A 299 8.36 -30.04 14.73
CA ALA A 299 9.00 -31.34 14.90
C ALA A 299 9.70 -31.87 13.64
N ASN A 300 9.24 -31.50 12.44
CA ASN A 300 9.71 -32.08 11.17
C ASN A 300 10.41 -31.08 10.24
N SER A 301 10.47 -29.79 10.61
CA SER A 301 11.00 -28.72 9.76
C SER A 301 12.41 -28.25 10.16
N GLY A 302 13.12 -29.01 11.00
CA GLY A 302 14.52 -28.68 11.33
C GLY A 302 15.49 -28.90 10.17
N ALA A 303 16.78 -28.76 10.45
CA ALA A 303 17.83 -28.90 9.44
C ALA A 303 17.98 -30.34 8.92
N ARG A 304 17.61 -31.34 9.73
CA ARG A 304 17.69 -32.77 9.39
C ARG A 304 16.45 -33.49 9.91
N GLU A 305 16.15 -34.63 9.30
CA GLU A 305 15.08 -35.51 9.76
C GLU A 305 15.28 -35.90 11.22
N GLY A 306 14.22 -35.81 12.02
CA GLY A 306 14.25 -36.09 13.46
C GLY A 306 14.81 -34.97 14.35
N ILE A 307 15.29 -33.86 13.78
CA ILE A 307 15.68 -32.66 14.53
C ILE A 307 14.58 -31.61 14.42
N PRO A 308 14.02 -31.09 15.54
CA PRO A 308 13.01 -30.05 15.49
C PRO A 308 13.62 -28.70 15.07
N ALA A 309 12.79 -27.85 14.47
CA ALA A 309 13.13 -26.47 14.16
C ALA A 309 13.34 -25.65 15.45
N THR A 310 14.41 -24.86 15.48
CA THR A 310 14.74 -24.00 16.63
C THR A 310 14.41 -22.52 16.40
N HIS A 311 13.98 -22.17 15.19
CA HIS A 311 13.58 -20.82 14.80
C HIS A 311 12.42 -20.84 13.82
N MET A 312 11.77 -19.69 13.68
CA MET A 312 10.73 -19.43 12.69
C MET A 312 10.87 -18.04 12.11
N ALA A 313 10.47 -17.87 10.86
CA ALA A 313 10.36 -16.58 10.20
C ALA A 313 8.88 -16.27 9.95
N ILE A 314 8.46 -15.06 10.29
CA ILE A 314 7.11 -14.57 10.07
C ILE A 314 7.21 -13.34 9.19
N GLN A 315 6.40 -13.31 8.14
CA GLN A 315 6.10 -12.11 7.38
C GLN A 315 4.61 -11.85 7.48
N ALA A 316 4.23 -10.62 7.72
CA ALA A 316 2.86 -10.17 7.66
C ALA A 316 2.76 -8.96 6.75
N GLU A 317 1.69 -8.88 5.97
CA GLU A 317 1.45 -7.81 5.01
C GLU A 317 -0.01 -7.34 5.10
N ASP A 318 -0.21 -6.03 5.09
CA ASP A 318 -1.51 -5.41 4.89
C ASP A 318 -1.87 -5.46 3.40
N PRO A 319 -2.97 -6.14 3.03
CA PRO A 319 -3.37 -6.30 1.63
C PRO A 319 -3.85 -4.98 1.00
N PHE A 320 -4.19 -3.95 1.74
CA PHE A 320 -4.72 -2.72 1.13
C PHE A 320 -3.63 -1.70 0.78
N THR A 321 -2.57 -1.63 1.58
CA THR A 321 -1.50 -0.63 1.44
C THR A 321 -0.15 -1.23 1.05
N GLY A 322 -0.01 -2.56 1.14
CA GLY A 322 1.26 -3.26 0.95
C GLY A 322 2.23 -3.09 2.12
N VAL A 323 1.81 -2.52 3.26
CA VAL A 323 2.65 -2.43 4.47
C VAL A 323 3.01 -3.81 4.94
N ARG A 324 4.30 -4.09 5.00
CA ARG A 324 4.81 -5.39 5.40
C ARG A 324 5.92 -5.26 6.43
N PHE A 325 5.98 -6.25 7.30
CA PHE A 325 7.12 -6.46 8.17
C PHE A 325 7.46 -7.95 8.20
N ALA A 326 8.72 -8.24 8.51
CA ALA A 326 9.19 -9.59 8.74
C ALA A 326 10.00 -9.65 10.03
N ARG A 327 9.84 -10.74 10.79
CA ARG A 327 10.56 -11.01 12.03
C ARG A 327 10.95 -12.47 12.12
N THR A 328 12.13 -12.72 12.66
CA THR A 328 12.58 -14.05 13.04
C THR A 328 12.47 -14.20 14.54
N TYR A 329 11.90 -15.31 15.00
CA TYR A 329 11.84 -15.69 16.41
C TYR A 329 12.58 -17.00 16.64
N PHE A 330 13.19 -17.11 17.81
CA PHE A 330 13.86 -18.31 18.27
C PHE A 330 12.97 -19.03 19.30
N LEU A 331 12.81 -20.33 19.10
CA LEU A 331 11.99 -21.21 19.94
C LEU A 331 12.84 -22.01 20.93
N SER A 332 14.16 -21.86 20.86
CA SER A 332 15.14 -22.41 21.79
C SER A 332 16.10 -21.33 22.26
N SER A 333 16.55 -21.44 23.52
CA SER A 333 17.47 -20.48 24.15
C SER A 333 18.94 -20.71 23.79
N GLY A 334 19.26 -21.82 23.11
CA GLY A 334 20.64 -22.26 22.88
C GLY A 334 21.43 -22.64 24.14
N LYS A 335 20.81 -22.55 25.32
CA LYS A 335 21.43 -22.92 26.60
C LYS A 335 21.15 -24.38 26.94
N ILE A 336 22.19 -25.08 27.39
CA ILE A 336 22.06 -26.42 27.96
C ILE A 336 21.77 -26.26 29.45
N CYS A 337 20.49 -26.36 29.83
CA CYS A 337 20.12 -26.55 31.23
C CYS A 337 20.14 -28.06 31.53
N ARG A 338 20.81 -28.48 32.61
CA ARG A 338 20.56 -29.82 33.15
C ARG A 338 19.09 -29.86 33.57
N ARG A 339 18.35 -30.84 33.05
CA ARG A 339 16.99 -31.11 33.51
C ARG A 339 17.05 -31.30 35.03
N VAL A 340 16.34 -30.48 35.78
CA VAL A 340 16.19 -30.68 37.23
C VAL A 340 15.34 -31.93 37.39
N VAL A 341 15.98 -33.04 37.70
CA VAL A 341 15.30 -34.28 38.06
C VAL A 341 15.11 -34.21 39.57
N ASP A 342 13.86 -34.22 40.01
CA ASP A 342 13.54 -34.43 41.41
C ASP A 342 13.89 -35.89 41.74
N GLU A 343 14.92 -36.10 42.55
CA GLU A 343 15.38 -37.45 42.91
C GLU A 343 14.38 -38.18 43.81
N ASP A 344 13.44 -37.47 44.43
CA ASP A 344 12.38 -38.03 45.28
C ASP A 344 11.08 -38.35 44.50
N ALA A 345 11.08 -38.17 43.17
CA ALA A 345 9.90 -38.44 42.35
C ALA A 345 9.56 -39.95 42.32
N LEU A 346 8.35 -40.30 42.78
CA LEU A 346 7.82 -41.67 42.83
C LEU A 346 7.71 -42.38 41.46
N VAL A 347 7.88 -41.64 40.36
CA VAL A 347 7.91 -42.18 38.99
C VAL A 347 9.27 -41.86 38.37
N PRO A 348 10.15 -42.86 38.14
CA PRO A 348 11.44 -42.62 37.52
C PRO A 348 11.20 -42.13 36.09
N SER A 349 11.64 -40.91 35.82
CA SER A 349 11.58 -40.38 34.48
C SER A 349 12.79 -40.88 33.68
N GLN A 350 12.53 -41.63 32.60
CA GLN A 350 13.58 -42.24 31.79
C GLN A 350 14.53 -41.16 31.27
N VAL A 351 15.80 -41.29 31.65
CA VAL A 351 16.89 -40.43 31.20
C VAL A 351 17.31 -40.90 29.80
N GLN A 352 16.75 -40.29 28.76
CA GLN A 352 17.42 -40.25 27.46
C GLN A 352 18.30 -39.00 27.44
N THR A 353 19.59 -39.18 27.71
CA THR A 353 20.61 -38.18 27.39
C THR A 353 20.77 -38.10 25.88
N ASP A 354 19.97 -37.27 25.23
CA ASP A 354 20.12 -36.96 23.82
C ASP A 354 21.37 -36.12 23.59
N LEU A 355 22.49 -36.79 23.29
CA LEU A 355 23.75 -36.16 22.87
C LEU A 355 23.56 -35.28 21.61
N SER A 356 22.54 -35.54 20.81
CA SER A 356 22.11 -34.74 19.64
C SER A 356 21.60 -33.34 20.02
N GLY A 357 21.02 -33.19 21.22
CA GLY A 357 20.52 -31.89 21.71
C GLY A 357 21.67 -30.91 21.97
N GLY A 358 22.83 -31.37 22.42
CA GLY A 358 23.97 -30.50 22.76
C GLY A 358 24.56 -29.73 21.58
N GLN A 359 24.59 -30.33 20.38
CA GLN A 359 25.09 -29.67 19.16
C GLN A 359 24.06 -28.69 18.59
N SER A 360 22.80 -29.11 18.47
CA SER A 360 21.70 -28.25 17.99
C SER A 360 21.53 -26.96 18.80
N MET A 361 21.80 -27.02 20.12
CA MET A 361 21.78 -25.84 20.99
C MET A 361 22.93 -24.86 20.70
N LYS A 362 24.14 -25.35 20.43
CA LYS A 362 25.28 -24.50 20.04
C LYS A 362 25.06 -23.85 18.68
N ASP A 363 24.48 -24.60 17.74
CA ASP A 363 24.15 -24.09 16.41
C ASP A 363 23.07 -23.00 16.52
N THR A 364 22.07 -23.20 17.39
CA THR A 364 21.04 -22.19 17.69
C THR A 364 21.64 -20.94 18.35
N GLN A 365 22.57 -21.09 19.29
CA GLN A 365 23.26 -19.94 19.88
C GLN A 365 24.03 -19.15 18.82
N THR A 366 24.76 -19.85 17.94
CA THR A 366 25.49 -19.23 16.83
C THR A 366 24.54 -18.46 15.91
N LEU A 367 23.37 -19.04 15.62
CA LEU A 367 22.34 -18.40 14.80
C LEU A 367 21.80 -17.12 15.45
N ILE A 368 21.56 -17.12 16.78
CA ILE A 368 21.13 -15.93 17.53
C ILE A 368 22.20 -14.82 17.45
N GLU A 369 23.47 -15.18 17.59
CA GLU A 369 24.59 -14.24 17.50
C GLU A 369 24.70 -13.64 16.08
N LEU A 370 24.48 -14.44 15.03
CA LEU A 370 24.43 -13.96 13.64
C LEU A 370 23.27 -13.00 13.38
N TYR A 371 22.06 -13.30 13.89
CA TYR A 371 20.91 -12.39 13.77
C TYR A 371 21.12 -11.06 14.53
N THR A 372 21.83 -11.11 15.66
CA THR A 372 22.20 -9.90 16.41
C THR A 372 23.15 -9.02 15.60
N LEU A 373 24.11 -9.63 14.90
CA LEU A 373 25.02 -8.93 13.99
C LEU A 373 24.23 -8.36 12.80
N LEU A 374 23.34 -9.15 12.18
CA LEU A 374 22.48 -8.74 11.06
C LEU A 374 21.64 -7.50 11.37
N LEU A 375 21.01 -7.43 12.55
CA LEU A 375 20.21 -6.28 12.97
C LEU A 375 21.00 -4.98 13.00
N ARG A 376 22.30 -5.04 13.32
CA ARG A 376 23.18 -3.87 13.34
C ARG A 376 23.53 -3.43 11.92
N GLY A 377 23.89 -4.38 11.05
CA GLY A 377 24.12 -4.11 9.63
C GLY A 377 22.87 -3.54 8.94
N PHE A 378 21.69 -4.09 9.24
CA PHE A 378 20.41 -3.62 8.70
C PHE A 378 20.13 -2.15 9.03
N LYS A 379 20.38 -1.70 10.27
CA LYS A 379 20.16 -0.29 10.65
C LYS A 379 21.00 0.68 9.82
N VAL A 380 22.28 0.35 9.60
CA VAL A 380 23.19 1.19 8.82
C VAL A 380 22.82 1.13 7.33
N ALA A 381 22.55 -0.07 6.80
CA ALA A 381 22.14 -0.27 5.42
C ALA A 381 20.86 0.50 5.06
N THR A 382 19.85 0.45 5.93
CA THR A 382 18.59 1.17 5.75
C THR A 382 18.81 2.68 5.76
N THR A 383 19.66 3.19 6.66
CA THR A 383 20.00 4.62 6.70
C THR A 383 20.69 5.06 5.40
N GLU A 384 21.62 4.25 4.90
CA GLU A 384 22.32 4.51 3.64
C GLU A 384 21.39 4.44 2.42
N LEU A 385 20.51 3.43 2.37
CA LEU A 385 19.50 3.29 1.33
C LEU A 385 18.57 4.51 1.30
N VAL A 386 18.05 4.91 2.46
CA VAL A 386 17.15 6.07 2.56
C VAL A 386 17.86 7.34 2.12
N ARG A 387 19.10 7.56 2.58
CA ARG A 387 19.93 8.70 2.19
C ARG A 387 20.16 8.73 0.67
N GLY A 388 20.60 7.60 0.09
CA GLY A 388 20.76 7.45 -1.36
C GLY A 388 19.48 7.77 -2.12
N CYS A 389 18.35 7.19 -1.73
CA CYS A 389 17.08 7.47 -2.40
C CYS A 389 16.53 8.89 -2.17
N MET A 390 17.00 9.64 -1.17
CA MET A 390 16.63 11.05 -0.97
C MET A 390 17.54 12.01 -1.77
N ASP A 391 18.79 11.61 -2.00
CA ASP A 391 19.75 12.38 -2.77
C ASP A 391 19.39 12.28 -4.27
N SER A 392 18.94 13.38 -4.88
CA SER A 392 18.55 13.45 -6.30
C SER A 392 19.67 13.12 -7.30
N LYS A 393 20.89 12.84 -6.80
CA LYS A 393 22.10 12.49 -7.55
C LYS A 393 22.41 10.99 -7.53
N ALA A 394 21.70 10.17 -6.75
CA ALA A 394 22.11 8.79 -6.46
C ALA A 394 21.84 7.76 -7.59
N GLY A 395 21.24 8.17 -8.72
CA GLY A 395 20.93 7.25 -9.80
C GLY A 395 19.76 6.30 -9.46
N SER A 396 19.68 5.16 -10.14
CA SER A 396 18.60 4.17 -10.01
C SER A 396 18.50 3.55 -8.60
N LEU A 397 17.35 2.95 -8.29
CA LEU A 397 17.13 2.20 -7.03
C LEU A 397 18.18 1.09 -6.84
N GLU A 398 18.61 0.44 -7.92
CA GLU A 398 19.63 -0.61 -7.91
C GLU A 398 20.97 -0.11 -7.36
N ASN A 399 21.39 1.11 -7.73
CA ASN A 399 22.62 1.71 -7.20
C ASN A 399 22.51 1.99 -5.70
N CYS A 400 21.34 2.45 -5.25
CA CYS A 400 21.07 2.68 -3.84
C CYS A 400 21.11 1.36 -3.04
N ILE A 401 20.56 0.28 -3.60
CA ILE A 401 20.60 -1.07 -3.02
C ILE A 401 22.05 -1.58 -2.94
N ALA A 402 22.84 -1.42 -4.02
CA ALA A 402 24.24 -1.85 -4.05
C ALA A 402 25.10 -1.10 -3.00
N ALA A 403 24.90 0.21 -2.86
CA ALA A 403 25.57 1.02 -1.85
C ALA A 403 25.18 0.60 -0.41
N ALA A 404 23.89 0.35 -0.18
CA ALA A 404 23.38 -0.14 1.10
C ALA A 404 23.93 -1.53 1.44
N HIS A 405 24.00 -2.44 0.46
CA HIS A 405 24.58 -3.78 0.61
C HIS A 405 26.07 -3.71 0.97
N ALA A 406 26.88 -2.95 0.23
CA ALA A 406 28.30 -2.79 0.51
C ALA A 406 28.54 -2.22 1.92
N THR A 407 27.73 -1.24 2.32
CA THR A 407 27.77 -0.64 3.66
C THR A 407 27.38 -1.65 4.74
N ALA A 408 26.36 -2.48 4.48
CA ALA A 408 25.95 -3.55 5.38
C ALA A 408 27.12 -4.54 5.59
N VAL A 409 27.69 -5.07 4.51
CA VAL A 409 28.78 -6.06 4.57
C VAL A 409 30.00 -5.51 5.31
N SER A 410 30.43 -4.28 4.98
CA SER A 410 31.57 -3.63 5.65
C SER A 410 31.32 -3.42 7.14
N THR A 411 30.11 -3.01 7.52
CA THR A 411 29.73 -2.82 8.93
C THR A 411 29.75 -4.16 9.67
N LEU A 412 29.13 -5.20 9.10
CA LEU A 412 29.07 -6.53 9.69
C LEU A 412 30.47 -7.12 9.91
N ASP A 413 31.37 -7.03 8.91
CA ASP A 413 32.75 -7.52 9.01
C ASP A 413 33.55 -6.78 10.11
N THR A 414 33.43 -5.44 10.16
CA THR A 414 34.10 -4.63 11.19
C THR A 414 33.59 -4.96 12.59
N MET A 415 32.28 -5.13 12.74
CA MET A 415 31.66 -5.44 14.03
C MET A 415 31.95 -6.86 14.50
N ASP A 416 32.01 -7.83 13.58
CA ASP A 416 32.39 -9.19 13.93
C ASP A 416 33.79 -9.22 14.55
N LYS A 417 34.78 -8.62 13.87
CA LYS A 417 36.18 -8.54 14.31
C LYS A 417 36.39 -7.83 15.65
N THR A 418 35.49 -6.92 16.02
CA THR A 418 35.66 -6.06 17.20
C THR A 418 34.86 -6.51 18.41
N ALA A 419 33.75 -7.23 18.22
CA ALA A 419 32.81 -7.51 19.32
C ALA A 419 32.37 -8.98 19.43
N SER A 420 32.14 -9.68 18.30
CA SER A 420 31.42 -10.96 18.32
C SER A 420 32.31 -12.17 17.97
N ASN A 421 33.25 -12.00 17.04
CA ASN A 421 34.11 -13.05 16.46
C ASN A 421 33.35 -14.32 16.05
N VAL A 422 32.09 -14.18 15.65
CA VAL A 422 31.19 -15.30 15.30
C VAL A 422 31.64 -15.91 13.99
N LEU A 423 32.05 -15.09 13.02
CA LEU A 423 32.43 -15.58 11.70
C LEU A 423 33.73 -16.40 11.77
N GLU A 424 34.69 -15.93 12.57
CA GLU A 424 35.96 -16.62 12.80
C GLU A 424 35.78 -17.92 13.60
N ARG A 425 35.01 -17.89 14.71
CA ARG A 425 34.74 -19.07 15.55
C ARG A 425 34.05 -20.20 14.77
N SER A 426 33.12 -19.82 13.91
CA SER A 426 32.31 -20.76 13.12
C SER A 426 32.93 -21.11 11.76
N LYS A 427 34.14 -20.62 11.48
CA LYS A 427 34.92 -20.90 10.25
C LYS A 427 34.17 -20.57 8.96
N PHE A 428 33.39 -19.48 8.95
CA PHE A 428 32.72 -19.03 7.74
C PHE A 428 33.74 -18.50 6.71
N PRO A 429 33.51 -18.70 5.40
CA PRO A 429 34.38 -18.14 4.36
C PRO A 429 34.46 -16.60 4.43
N PRO A 430 35.58 -15.98 4.03
CA PRO A 430 35.75 -14.52 4.06
C PRO A 430 34.78 -13.76 3.14
N LYS A 431 34.19 -14.44 2.14
CA LYS A 431 33.13 -13.90 1.26
C LYS A 431 31.73 -14.38 1.63
N PHE A 432 31.55 -14.98 2.81
CA PHE A 432 30.26 -15.53 3.23
C PHE A 432 29.16 -14.47 3.25
N LEU A 433 29.43 -13.31 3.88
CA LEU A 433 28.47 -12.22 3.97
C LEU A 433 28.09 -11.67 2.60
N ASP A 434 29.07 -11.47 1.72
CA ASP A 434 28.85 -10.97 0.35
C ASP A 434 27.94 -11.90 -0.46
N ASN A 435 28.13 -13.21 -0.31
CA ASN A 435 27.38 -14.23 -1.06
C ASN A 435 26.00 -14.53 -0.47
N GLN A 436 25.79 -14.37 0.84
CA GLN A 436 24.57 -14.83 1.54
C GLN A 436 23.67 -13.70 2.01
N LEU A 437 24.17 -12.46 2.08
CA LEU A 437 23.37 -11.30 2.42
C LEU A 437 22.72 -10.73 1.16
N HIS A 438 21.39 -10.69 1.15
CA HIS A 438 20.63 -10.04 0.09
C HIS A 438 19.85 -8.87 0.65
N VAL A 439 20.03 -7.70 0.03
CA VAL A 439 19.27 -6.49 0.32
C VAL A 439 18.34 -6.26 -0.85
N THR A 440 17.05 -6.15 -0.58
CA THR A 440 16.04 -5.80 -1.57
C THR A 440 15.26 -4.56 -1.12
N ALA A 441 14.90 -3.74 -2.10
CA ALA A 441 14.03 -2.60 -1.90
C ALA A 441 13.08 -2.49 -3.08
N GLU A 442 11.86 -2.05 -2.81
CA GLU A 442 10.84 -1.79 -3.82
C GLU A 442 10.10 -0.49 -3.47
N PHE A 443 9.60 0.18 -4.50
CA PHE A 443 8.66 1.28 -4.36
C PHE A 443 7.25 0.78 -4.56
N VAL A 444 6.34 1.27 -3.73
CA VAL A 444 4.95 0.82 -3.73
C VAL A 444 4.03 2.03 -3.82
N ASP A 445 2.99 1.93 -4.64
CA ASP A 445 1.95 2.95 -4.80
C ASP A 445 0.89 2.89 -3.68
N ALA A 446 -0.13 3.75 -3.75
CA ALA A 446 -1.21 3.74 -2.77
C ALA A 446 -2.08 2.47 -2.81
N HIS A 447 -2.00 1.65 -3.85
CA HIS A 447 -2.72 0.38 -3.98
C HIS A 447 -1.96 -0.81 -3.37
N GLY A 448 -0.71 -0.60 -2.96
CA GLY A 448 0.16 -1.69 -2.56
C GLY A 448 0.85 -2.38 -3.76
N GLN A 449 0.86 -1.83 -4.97
CA GLN A 449 1.54 -2.45 -6.14
C GLN A 449 2.96 -1.90 -6.32
N SER A 450 3.88 -2.75 -6.80
CA SER A 450 5.26 -2.34 -7.08
C SER A 450 5.32 -1.39 -8.27
N THR A 451 6.17 -0.35 -8.18
CA THR A 451 6.35 0.65 -9.25
C THR A 451 7.82 0.90 -9.54
N ASP A 452 8.16 1.09 -10.82
CA ASP A 452 9.56 1.34 -11.24
C ASP A 452 9.95 2.83 -11.16
N SER A 453 8.98 3.73 -10.98
CA SER A 453 9.22 5.17 -11.09
C SER A 453 9.66 5.79 -9.77
N LEU A 454 10.85 6.39 -9.77
CA LEU A 454 11.29 7.39 -8.79
C LEU A 454 10.55 8.72 -9.08
N THR A 455 9.22 8.71 -9.10
CA THR A 455 8.44 9.94 -9.28
C THR A 455 8.60 10.80 -8.03
N GLN A 456 8.86 12.09 -8.24
CA GLN A 456 9.11 13.07 -7.18
C GLN A 456 7.87 13.23 -6.29
N GLY A 457 7.79 12.42 -5.23
CA GLY A 457 6.70 12.52 -4.26
C GLY A 457 6.55 11.26 -3.43
N LYS A 458 7.23 11.23 -2.27
CA LYS A 458 6.95 10.38 -1.10
C LYS A 458 6.34 9.00 -1.41
N LEU A 459 7.16 8.09 -1.92
CA LEU A 459 6.83 6.67 -2.01
C LEU A 459 7.03 5.99 -0.65
N MET A 460 6.19 5.00 -0.33
CA MET A 460 6.48 4.09 0.79
C MET A 460 7.62 3.17 0.37
N ARG A 461 8.65 3.11 1.23
CA ARG A 461 9.89 2.39 0.99
C ARG A 461 9.91 1.17 1.90
N TYR A 462 10.00 -0.01 1.30
CA TYR A 462 10.24 -1.24 2.05
C TYR A 462 11.70 -1.64 1.88
N THR A 463 12.40 -1.84 3.00
CA THR A 463 13.73 -2.44 3.00
C THR A 463 13.61 -3.84 3.58
N PHE A 464 13.92 -4.83 2.76
CA PHE A 464 14.05 -6.23 3.20
C PHE A 464 15.52 -6.58 3.22
N ALA A 465 16.04 -6.93 4.40
CA ALA A 465 17.28 -7.69 4.51
C ALA A 465 16.90 -9.15 4.69
N LEU A 466 17.14 -9.93 3.65
CA LEU A 466 17.03 -11.38 3.68
C LEU A 466 18.41 -11.93 3.98
N TRP A 467 18.54 -12.61 5.12
CA TRP A 467 19.71 -13.43 5.39
C TRP A 467 19.32 -14.88 5.19
N TYR A 468 19.89 -15.50 4.15
CA TYR A 468 19.77 -16.94 3.95
C TYR A 468 20.88 -17.57 4.76
N ALA A 469 20.53 -18.17 5.90
CA ALA A 469 21.43 -19.10 6.58
C ALA A 469 21.41 -20.44 5.84
N ASN A 470 21.91 -20.50 4.60
CA ASN A 470 22.20 -21.78 3.93
C ASN A 470 23.54 -22.35 4.42
N ALA A 471 23.71 -22.42 5.74
CA ALA A 471 24.88 -23.00 6.35
C ALA A 471 24.50 -23.64 7.70
N VAL A 472 23.89 -24.82 7.63
CA VAL A 472 24.05 -25.89 8.61
C VAL A 472 24.17 -27.22 7.88
#